data_AF-A0A956TEA2-F1
#
_entry.id   AF-A0A956TEA2-F1
#
_cell.length_a   1.000
_cell.length_b   1.000
_cell.length_c   1.000
_cell.angle_alpha   90.00
_cell.angle_beta   90.00
_cell.angle_gamma   90.00
#
_symmetry.space_group_name_H-M   'P 1'
#
loop_
_entity.id
_entity.type
_entity.pdbx_description
1 polymer ?
#
loop_
_entity_poly.entity_id
_entity_poly.type
_entity_poly.pdbx_seq_one_letter_code
_entity_poly.pdbx_strand_id
1 'polypeptide(L)'
;SGPPELQGIMQTDTTKAILSQGDKHYTVSVGESVGSYRVQSIDNGEVVLSQGGQSVRVKMNNRAKTRPPKPVPPPAPVAAPAPEPQPAAPALEQDPPPDNGGWRHFELREEEGGE
;
A
#
# COMPACT_ATOMS: atom_id res chain seq x y z
N SER A 1 6.66 40.11 2.49
CA SER A 1 6.64 38.72 2.96
C SER A 1 7.58 38.55 4.12
N GLY A 2 7.16 37.83 5.17
CA GLY A 2 8.05 37.47 6.27
C GLY A 2 9.13 36.45 5.87
N PRO A 3 10.04 36.11 6.79
CA PRO A 3 11.03 35.06 6.58
C PRO A 3 10.32 33.70 6.36
N PRO A 4 10.88 32.81 5.54
CA PRO A 4 10.35 31.46 5.40
C PRO A 4 10.49 30.69 6.72
N GLU A 5 9.60 29.74 6.94
CA GLU A 5 9.58 28.87 8.13
C GLU A 5 10.08 27.46 7.78
N LEU A 6 10.85 26.85 8.69
CA LEU A 6 11.37 25.51 8.52
C LEU A 6 10.32 24.48 8.92
N GLN A 7 9.89 23.66 7.96
CA GLN A 7 8.91 22.59 8.14
C GLN A 7 9.55 21.22 8.32
N GLY A 8 10.72 21.00 7.73
CA GLY A 8 11.39 19.71 7.74
C GLY A 8 12.79 19.77 7.18
N ILE A 9 13.61 18.78 7.55
CA ILE A 9 14.90 18.51 6.91
C ILE A 9 14.88 17.05 6.47
N MET A 10 15.27 16.80 5.22
CA MET A 10 15.38 15.48 4.62
C MET A 10 16.85 15.15 4.42
N GLN A 11 17.25 13.97 4.89
CA GLN A 11 18.56 13.39 4.58
C GLN A 11 18.36 12.36 3.47
N THR A 12 18.73 12.73 2.24
CA THR A 12 18.87 11.82 1.10
C THR A 12 20.35 11.76 0.70
N ASP A 13 20.68 11.65 -0.59
CA ASP A 13 22.07 11.79 -1.09
C ASP A 13 22.68 13.15 -0.76
N THR A 14 21.85 14.19 -0.64
CA THR A 14 22.23 15.52 -0.15
C THR A 14 21.20 16.00 0.87
N THR A 15 21.64 16.74 1.89
CA THR A 15 20.74 17.32 2.87
C THR A 15 19.87 18.40 2.20
N LYS A 16 18.55 18.29 2.37
CA LYS A 16 17.55 19.23 1.84
C LYS A 16 16.68 19.75 2.97
N ALA A 17 16.23 20.99 2.85
CA ALA A 17 15.28 21.61 3.77
C ALA A 17 13.95 21.86 3.07
N ILE A 18 12.86 21.70 3.82
CA ILE A 18 11.51 22.08 3.41
C ILE A 18 11.17 23.39 4.09
N LEU A 19 11.08 24.45 3.29
CA LEU A 19 10.75 25.80 3.74
C LEU A 19 9.35 26.19 3.28
N SER A 20 8.56 26.82 4.15
CA SER A 20 7.27 27.41 3.78
C SER A 20 7.36 28.94 3.78
N GLN A 21 6.86 29.59 2.73
CA GLN A 21 6.75 31.05 2.66
C GLN A 21 5.34 31.43 2.17
N GLY A 22 4.51 31.94 3.07
CA GLY A 22 3.08 32.06 2.81
C GLY A 22 2.47 30.67 2.57
N ASP A 23 1.68 30.54 1.50
CA ASP A 23 1.01 29.28 1.13
C ASP A 23 1.87 28.33 0.27
N LYS A 24 3.15 28.69 0.03
CA LYS A 24 4.05 27.91 -0.82
C LYS A 24 5.07 27.12 0.00
N HIS A 25 5.36 25.92 -0.48
CA HIS A 25 6.39 25.04 0.07
C HIS A 25 7.53 24.85 -0.94
N TYR A 26 8.76 24.84 -0.44
CA TYR A 26 9.98 24.75 -1.23
C TYR A 26 10.88 23.67 -0.64
N THR A 27 11.39 22.79 -1.50
CA THR A 27 12.45 21.85 -1.13
C THR A 27 13.76 22.38 -1.69
N VAL A 28 14.69 22.74 -0.82
CA VAL A 28 15.91 23.46 -1.19
C VAL A 28 17.17 22.83 -0.61
N SER A 29 18.26 22.91 -1.35
CA SER A 29 19.61 22.59 -0.91
C SER A 29 20.41 23.85 -0.57
N VAL A 30 21.58 23.67 0.06
CA VAL A 30 22.54 24.76 0.29
C VAL A 30 22.89 25.45 -1.03
N GLY A 31 22.86 26.78 -1.03
CA GLY A 31 23.13 27.62 -2.20
C GLY A 31 21.88 28.05 -2.97
N GLU A 32 20.74 27.37 -2.79
CA GLU A 32 19.46 27.71 -3.45
C GLU A 32 18.76 28.88 -2.78
N SER A 33 17.75 29.45 -3.44
CA SER A 33 17.03 30.64 -2.96
C SER A 33 15.52 30.43 -2.85
N VAL A 34 14.93 30.99 -1.79
CA VAL A 34 13.48 31.07 -1.57
C VAL A 34 13.11 32.56 -1.47
N GLY A 35 12.57 33.10 -2.55
CA GLY A 35 12.36 34.54 -2.66
C GLY A 35 13.70 35.29 -2.58
N SER A 36 13.82 36.23 -1.64
CA SER A 36 15.04 37.00 -1.38
C SER A 36 16.05 36.33 -0.43
N TYR A 37 15.77 35.11 0.03
CA TYR A 37 16.59 34.39 1.00
C TYR A 37 17.41 33.32 0.30
N ARG A 38 18.72 33.30 0.52
CA ARG A 38 19.62 32.24 0.03
C ARG A 38 20.00 31.29 1.15
N VAL A 39 19.95 29.98 0.91
CA VAL A 39 20.33 28.96 1.89
C VAL A 39 21.84 28.90 2.04
N GLN A 40 22.34 29.15 3.26
CA GLN A 40 23.77 29.12 3.58
C GLN A 40 24.20 27.79 4.22
N SER A 41 23.37 27.24 5.11
CA SER A 41 23.60 25.92 5.72
C SER A 41 22.29 25.27 6.15
N ILE A 42 22.32 23.93 6.26
CA ILE A 42 21.19 23.10 6.70
C ILE A 42 21.76 22.08 7.69
N ASP A 43 21.39 22.20 8.96
CA ASP A 43 21.97 21.42 10.06
C ASP A 43 20.93 21.10 11.12
N ASN A 44 20.80 19.83 11.53
CA ASN A 44 20.13 19.37 12.76
C ASN A 44 18.91 20.21 13.25
N GLY A 45 17.93 20.44 12.38
CA GLY A 45 16.70 21.16 12.71
C GLY A 45 16.78 22.69 12.60
N GLU A 46 17.84 23.23 12.00
CA GLU A 46 18.07 24.64 11.71
C GLU A 46 18.48 24.83 10.25
N VAL A 47 18.02 25.93 9.66
CA VAL A 47 18.49 26.43 8.38
C VAL A 47 18.97 27.86 8.56
N VAL A 48 20.16 28.15 8.07
CA VAL A 48 20.70 29.51 8.02
C VAL A 48 20.47 30.08 6.63
N LEU A 49 19.80 31.23 6.57
CA LEU A 49 19.47 31.95 5.35
C LEU A 49 20.25 33.26 5.31
N SER A 50 20.58 33.75 4.12
CA SER A 50 21.11 35.09 3.89
C SER A 50 20.12 35.94 3.11
N GLN A 51 19.84 37.15 3.58
CA GLN A 51 19.02 38.15 2.89
C GLN A 51 19.75 39.49 2.94
N GLY A 52 20.14 40.03 1.78
CA GLY A 52 20.82 41.32 1.71
C GLY A 52 22.10 41.41 2.56
N GLY A 53 22.81 40.28 2.74
CA GLY A 53 24.02 40.20 3.57
C GLY A 53 23.76 39.94 5.06
N GLN A 54 22.50 39.88 5.50
CA GLN A 54 22.13 39.52 6.87
C GLN A 54 21.77 38.03 6.98
N SER A 55 22.29 37.38 8.02
CA SER A 55 21.98 35.98 8.31
C SER A 55 20.73 35.85 9.17
N VAL A 56 19.78 35.03 8.73
CA VAL A 56 18.54 34.68 9.43
C VAL A 56 18.56 33.20 9.75
N ARG A 57 18.43 32.85 11.04
CA ARG A 57 18.35 31.47 11.48
C ARG A 57 16.90 31.06 11.63
N VAL A 58 16.52 29.97 10.97
CA VAL A 58 15.18 29.42 11.01
C VAL A 58 15.26 28.05 11.64
N LYS A 59 14.69 27.93 12.84
CA LYS A 59 14.61 26.65 13.55
C LYS A 59 13.31 25.97 13.24
N MET A 60 13.34 24.64 13.25
CA MET A 60 12.16 23.81 13.09
C MET A 60 11.22 24.10 14.27
N ASN A 61 10.11 24.77 13.99
CA ASN A 61 9.10 25.05 15.01
C ASN A 61 8.44 23.72 15.36
N ASN A 62 8.84 23.12 16.48
CA ASN A 62 8.29 21.85 16.98
C ASN A 62 6.84 22.00 17.51
N ARG A 63 6.07 22.96 17.00
CA ARG A 63 4.61 22.98 17.14
C ARG A 63 4.03 21.97 16.16
N ALA A 64 4.26 20.69 16.44
CA ALA A 64 3.49 19.62 15.84
C ALA A 64 2.01 19.90 16.14
N LYS A 65 1.26 20.40 15.15
CA LYS A 65 -0.19 20.23 15.12
C LYS A 65 -0.41 18.74 14.84
N THR A 66 -0.28 17.91 15.86
CA THR A 66 -0.70 16.51 15.83
C THR A 66 -2.20 16.52 15.57
N ARG A 67 -2.60 16.39 14.30
CA ARG A 67 -3.98 16.04 14.01
C ARG A 67 -4.18 14.63 14.57
N PRO A 68 -5.21 14.40 15.40
CA PRO A 68 -5.49 13.06 15.89
C PRO A 68 -5.64 12.11 14.68
N PRO A 69 -5.08 10.90 14.74
CA PRO A 69 -5.24 9.94 13.66
C PRO A 69 -6.73 9.68 13.41
N LYS A 70 -7.14 9.70 12.14
CA LYS A 70 -8.51 9.37 11.74
C LYS A 70 -8.81 7.93 12.21
N PRO A 71 -9.97 7.65 12.82
CA PRO A 71 -10.33 6.29 13.24
C PRO A 71 -10.25 5.33 12.04
N VAL A 72 -9.53 4.22 12.23
CA VAL A 72 -9.50 3.12 11.26
C VAL A 72 -10.87 2.43 11.29
N PRO A 73 -11.53 2.23 10.13
CA PRO A 73 -12.78 1.48 10.09
C PRO A 73 -12.54 0.04 10.59
N PRO A 74 -13.52 -0.57 11.29
CA PRO A 74 -13.38 -1.93 11.80
C PRO A 74 -13.14 -2.92 10.64
N PRO A 75 -12.41 -4.02 10.90
CA PRO A 75 -12.22 -5.07 9.89
C PRO A 75 -13.59 -5.62 9.44
N ALA A 76 -13.71 -5.87 8.14
CA ALA A 76 -14.89 -6.50 7.58
C ALA A 76 -15.09 -7.92 8.18
N PRO A 77 -16.34 -8.37 8.38
CA PRO A 77 -16.60 -9.72 8.88
C PRO A 77 -16.02 -10.76 7.92
N VAL A 78 -15.31 -11.74 8.49
CA VAL A 78 -14.78 -12.89 7.76
C VAL A 78 -15.95 -13.73 7.25
N ALA A 79 -15.96 -14.05 5.96
CA ALA A 79 -16.95 -14.93 5.37
C ALA A 79 -16.90 -16.32 6.05
N ALA A 80 -18.07 -16.85 6.41
CA ALA A 80 -18.17 -18.17 7.02
C ALA A 80 -17.59 -19.26 6.09
N PRO A 81 -16.95 -20.31 6.64
CA PRO A 81 -16.47 -21.43 5.84
C PRO A 81 -17.64 -22.08 5.09
N ALA A 82 -17.39 -22.45 3.83
CA ALA A 82 -18.34 -23.19 3.02
C ALA A 82 -18.66 -24.55 3.69
N PRO A 83 -19.91 -25.03 3.59
CA PRO A 83 -20.28 -26.34 4.14
C PRO A 83 -19.50 -27.46 3.44
N GLU A 84 -19.00 -28.41 4.23
CA GLU A 84 -18.36 -29.62 3.74
C GLU A 84 -19.33 -30.45 2.86
N PRO A 85 -18.81 -31.16 1.83
CA PRO A 85 -19.63 -32.05 1.03
C PRO A 85 -20.20 -33.17 1.90
N GLN A 86 -21.53 -33.33 1.87
CA GLN A 86 -22.20 -34.47 2.50
C GLN A 86 -21.83 -35.77 1.79
N PRO A 87 -21.68 -36.88 2.53
CA PRO A 87 -21.51 -38.19 1.92
C PRO A 87 -22.76 -38.56 1.11
N ALA A 88 -22.54 -39.04 -0.12
CA ALA A 88 -23.59 -39.57 -0.96
C ALA A 88 -24.29 -40.74 -0.25
N ALA A 89 -25.62 -40.71 -0.23
CA ALA A 89 -26.42 -41.82 0.27
C ALA A 89 -26.15 -43.08 -0.57
N PRO A 90 -26.13 -44.28 0.03
CA PRO A 90 -26.03 -45.52 -0.73
C PRO A 90 -27.25 -45.63 -1.64
N ALA A 91 -27.00 -45.97 -2.91
CA ALA A 91 -28.03 -46.27 -3.87
C ALA A 91 -28.92 -47.39 -3.30
N LEU A 92 -30.21 -47.10 -3.11
CA LEU A 92 -31.21 -48.14 -2.97
C LEU A 92 -31.24 -48.88 -4.30
N GLU A 93 -30.81 -50.14 -4.24
CA GLU A 93 -30.95 -51.17 -5.25
C GLU A 93 -32.30 -51.02 -5.95
N GLN A 94 -32.27 -50.63 -7.22
CA GLN A 94 -33.46 -50.62 -8.05
C GLN A 94 -33.85 -52.08 -8.31
N ASP A 95 -35.03 -52.44 -7.81
CA ASP A 95 -35.84 -53.56 -8.23
C ASP A 95 -35.81 -53.66 -9.78
N PRO A 96 -35.44 -54.82 -10.37
CA PRO A 96 -35.30 -54.93 -11.82
C PRO A 96 -36.69 -54.81 -12.49
N PRO A 97 -36.85 -54.04 -13.58
CA PRO A 97 -38.07 -54.08 -14.35
C PRO A 97 -38.28 -55.49 -14.92
N PRO A 98 -39.53 -55.99 -14.96
CA PRO A 98 -39.80 -57.31 -15.51
C PRO A 98 -39.45 -57.35 -17.00
N ASP A 99 -38.81 -58.47 -17.35
CA ASP A 99 -38.46 -58.95 -18.68
C ASP A 99 -39.54 -58.67 -19.74
N ASN A 100 -39.15 -58.01 -20.83
CA ASN A 100 -39.72 -58.30 -22.15
C ASN A 100 -38.81 -57.80 -23.28
N GLY A 101 -37.95 -58.71 -23.73
CA GLY A 101 -37.54 -58.78 -25.13
C GLY A 101 -36.21 -58.11 -25.49
N GLY A 102 -35.12 -58.89 -25.50
CA GLY A 102 -33.98 -58.54 -26.35
C GLY A 102 -32.58 -59.04 -25.97
N TRP A 103 -32.40 -60.11 -25.20
CA TRP A 103 -31.06 -60.66 -24.98
C TRP A 103 -30.62 -61.55 -26.16
N ARG A 104 -29.81 -60.97 -27.05
CA ARG A 104 -28.83 -61.64 -27.91
C ARG A 104 -27.63 -60.69 -27.95
N HIS A 105 -26.37 -61.07 -27.79
CA HIS A 105 -25.65 -62.29 -27.46
C HIS A 105 -24.26 -61.76 -27.02
N PHE A 106 -23.65 -62.40 -26.03
CA PHE A 106 -22.26 -62.30 -25.60
C PHE A 106 -21.23 -62.09 -26.72
N GLU A 107 -20.15 -61.36 -26.45
CA GLU A 107 -18.81 -61.97 -26.25
C GLU A 107 -17.76 -60.93 -25.85
N LEU A 108 -17.02 -61.24 -24.79
CA LEU A 108 -15.70 -60.68 -24.49
C LEU A 108 -14.74 -61.05 -25.64
N ARG A 109 -13.91 -60.09 -26.07
CA ARG A 109 -12.55 -60.38 -26.50
C ARG A 109 -11.58 -59.42 -25.84
N GLU A 110 -10.78 -59.97 -24.94
CA GLU A 110 -9.44 -59.49 -24.66
C GLU A 110 -8.61 -59.71 -25.92
N GLU A 111 -7.95 -58.68 -26.47
CA GLU A 111 -6.78 -58.88 -27.32
C GLU A 111 -5.67 -57.89 -26.97
N GLU A 112 -4.58 -58.51 -26.56
CA GLU A 112 -3.20 -58.09 -26.43
C GLU A 112 -2.62 -57.59 -27.78
N GLY A 113 -1.70 -56.61 -27.75
CA GLY A 113 -0.59 -56.55 -28.72
C GLY A 113 -0.45 -55.31 -29.62
N GLY A 114 0.66 -54.57 -29.41
CA GLY A 114 1.59 -54.20 -30.50
C GLY A 114 1.46 -52.82 -31.15
N GLU A 115 2.49 -51.97 -30.93
CA GLU A 115 3.41 -51.51 -31.99
C GLU A 115 4.75 -51.08 -31.37
#